data_AF-A0A7V8QV07-F1
#
_entry.id   AF-A0A7V8QV07-F1
#
_cell.length_a   1.000
_cell.length_b   1.000
_cell.length_c   1.000
_cell.angle_alpha   90.00
_cell.angle_beta   90.00
_cell.angle_gamma   90.00
#
_symmetry.space_group_name_H-M   'P 1'
#
loop_
_entity.id
_entity.type
_entity.pdbx_description
1 polymer ?
#
loop_
_entity_poly.entity_id
_entity_poly.type
_entity_poly.pdbx_seq_one_letter_code
_entity_poly.pdbx_strand_id
1 'polypeptide(L)'
;MSDIVADLLRLSEDPNADPRTRRRQTMERLVQTLLAVADAEIGPGDAQHRHSILHLTTIIREMTERIAEADDVTFSAIVREAAMLIRSLQRRQADAARFTVH
;
A
#
# COMPACT_ATOMS: atom_id res chain seq x y z
N MET A 1 -1.57 -3.27 17.17
CA MET A 1 -1.21 -3.30 15.73
C MET A 1 -1.72 -1.99 15.15
N SER A 2 -0.84 -1.12 14.68
CA SER A 2 -1.26 0.12 14.01
C SER A 2 -2.10 -0.24 12.79
N ASP A 3 -3.24 0.41 12.60
CA ASP A 3 -4.02 0.24 11.37
C ASP A 3 -3.26 0.94 10.23
N ILE A 4 -2.51 0.17 9.47
CA ILE A 4 -1.65 0.67 8.38
C ILE A 4 -2.46 1.51 7.39
N VAL A 5 -3.74 1.19 7.18
CA VAL A 5 -4.63 1.98 6.33
C VAL A 5 -4.93 3.32 6.98
N ALA A 6 -5.22 3.35 8.28
CA ALA A 6 -5.44 4.59 9.01
C ALA A 6 -4.18 5.47 9.04
N ASP A 7 -2.99 4.88 9.15
CA ASP A 7 -1.72 5.62 9.09
C ASP A 7 -1.48 6.23 7.70
N LEU A 8 -1.77 5.47 6.63
CA LEU A 8 -1.67 5.95 5.26
C LEU A 8 -2.63 7.12 5.00
N LEU A 9 -3.88 7.00 5.47
CA LEU A 9 -4.89 8.05 5.33
C LEU A 9 -4.51 9.30 6.12
N ARG A 10 -4.05 9.16 7.36
CA ARG A 10 -3.58 10.31 8.17
C ARG A 10 -2.44 11.06 7.51
N LEU A 11 -1.46 10.35 6.95
CA LEU A 11 -0.36 10.98 6.22
C LEU A 11 -0.87 11.74 4.98
N SER A 12 -1.85 11.19 4.28
CA SER A 12 -2.43 11.83 3.10
C SER A 12 -3.22 13.10 3.40
N GLU A 13 -3.76 13.22 4.61
CA GLU A 13 -4.63 14.31 5.07
C GLU A 13 -3.88 15.37 5.90
N ASP A 14 -2.57 15.23 6.12
CA ASP A 14 -1.79 16.17 6.94
C ASP A 14 -1.90 17.61 6.38
N PRO A 15 -2.54 18.54 7.10
CA PRO A 15 -2.73 19.91 6.64
C PRO A 15 -1.47 20.77 6.79
N ASN A 16 -0.46 20.32 7.54
CA ASN A 16 0.73 21.11 7.86
C ASN A 16 1.91 20.85 6.92
N ALA A 17 1.83 19.78 6.12
CA ALA A 17 2.87 19.41 5.16
C ALA A 17 2.67 20.11 3.80
N ASP A 18 3.79 20.46 3.15
CA ASP A 18 3.77 20.86 1.75
C ASP A 18 3.07 19.77 0.91
N PRO A 19 2.09 20.11 0.04
CA PRO A 19 1.28 19.12 -0.66
C PRO A 19 2.10 18.11 -1.45
N ARG A 20 3.14 18.55 -2.17
CA ARG A 20 3.99 17.64 -2.94
C ARG A 20 4.75 16.69 -2.02
N THR A 21 5.34 17.23 -0.96
CA THR A 21 6.08 16.45 0.05
C THR A 21 5.18 15.43 0.73
N ARG A 22 3.97 15.83 1.15
CA ARG A 22 2.95 14.96 1.75
C ARG A 22 2.58 13.80 0.82
N ARG A 23 2.31 14.10 -0.45
CA ARG A 23 1.96 13.09 -1.45
C ARG A 23 3.11 12.10 -1.66
N ARG A 24 4.35 12.60 -1.80
CA ARG A 24 5.55 11.77 -1.93
C ARG A 24 5.72 10.83 -0.73
N GLN A 25 5.62 11.36 0.49
CA GLN A 25 5.73 10.56 1.71
C GLN A 25 4.62 9.51 1.84
N THR A 26 3.39 9.85 1.46
CA THR A 26 2.28 8.91 1.46
C THR A 26 2.54 7.75 0.48
N MET A 27 3.03 8.05 -0.72
CA MET A 27 3.37 7.03 -1.71
C MET A 27 4.57 6.17 -1.29
N GLU A 28 5.59 6.76 -0.65
CA GLU A 28 6.70 6.01 -0.07
C GLU A 28 6.22 5.06 1.03
N ARG A 29 5.30 5.52 1.89
CA ARG A 29 4.68 4.68 2.91
C ARG A 29 3.89 3.53 2.29
N LEU A 30 3.12 3.79 1.24
CA LEU A 30 2.40 2.75 0.49
C LEU A 30 3.36 1.70 -0.07
N VAL A 31 4.46 2.12 -0.70
CA VAL A 31 5.50 1.21 -1.21
C VAL A 31 6.06 0.33 -0.10
N GLN A 32 6.39 0.91 1.05
CA GLN A 32 6.88 0.13 2.21
C GLN A 32 5.84 -0.88 2.71
N THR A 33 4.57 -0.48 2.76
CA THR A 33 3.48 -1.38 3.16
C THR A 33 3.35 -2.56 2.20
N LEU A 34 3.36 -2.33 0.88
CA LEU A 34 3.23 -3.40 -0.09
C LEU A 34 4.42 -4.36 -0.08
N LEU A 35 5.64 -3.87 0.17
CA LEU A 35 6.81 -4.72 0.40
C LEU A 35 6.62 -5.63 1.62
N ALA A 36 6.19 -5.05 2.75
CA ALA A 36 5.93 -5.82 3.97
C ALA A 36 4.83 -6.88 3.78
N VAL A 37 3.78 -6.56 3.01
CA VAL A 37 2.73 -7.53 2.64
C VAL A 37 3.33 -8.65 1.79
N ALA A 38 4.12 -8.33 0.76
CA ALA A 38 4.75 -9.33 -0.11
C ALA A 38 5.72 -10.26 0.64
N ASP A 39 6.41 -9.75 1.66
CA ASP A 39 7.31 -10.56 2.50
C ASP A 39 6.57 -11.49 3.47
N ALA A 40 5.32 -11.17 3.81
CA ALA A 40 4.48 -11.99 4.68
C ALA A 40 3.76 -13.15 3.94
N GLU A 41 3.84 -13.20 2.61
CA GLU A 41 3.28 -14.28 1.78
C GLU A 41 4.17 -15.55 1.84
N ILE A 42 3.65 -16.66 2.38
CA ILE A 42 4.41 -17.91 2.62
C ILE A 42 3.65 -19.13 2.04
N GLY A 43 4.12 -19.68 0.92
CA GLY A 43 3.58 -20.91 0.34
C GLY A 43 3.77 -21.02 -1.18
N PRO A 44 3.58 -22.22 -1.78
CA PRO A 44 3.74 -22.43 -3.21
C PRO A 44 2.66 -21.73 -4.07
N GLY A 45 1.44 -21.55 -3.54
CA GLY A 45 0.40 -20.72 -4.18
C GLY A 45 0.66 -19.21 -4.04
N ASP A 46 1.52 -18.84 -3.10
CA ASP A 46 1.77 -17.45 -2.73
C ASP A 46 2.93 -16.84 -3.52
N ALA A 47 3.74 -17.65 -4.20
CA ALA A 47 4.84 -17.17 -5.05
C ALA A 47 4.35 -16.27 -6.20
N GLN A 48 3.26 -16.65 -6.88
CA GLN A 48 2.68 -15.84 -7.96
C GLN A 48 2.02 -14.56 -7.42
N HIS A 49 1.35 -14.65 -6.27
CA HIS A 49 0.74 -13.49 -5.60
C HIS A 49 1.81 -12.50 -5.13
N ARG A 50 2.85 -13.00 -4.45
CA ARG A 50 4.02 -12.22 -4.05
C ARG A 50 4.65 -11.53 -5.25
N HIS A 51 4.85 -12.24 -6.36
CA HIS A 51 5.37 -11.64 -7.59
C HIS A 51 4.49 -10.49 -8.10
N SER A 52 3.17 -10.67 -8.08
CA SER A 52 2.21 -9.65 -8.52
C SER A 52 2.23 -8.41 -7.61
N ILE A 53 2.34 -8.59 -6.29
CA ILE A 53 2.44 -7.48 -5.33
C ILE A 53 3.77 -6.73 -5.53
N LEU A 54 4.89 -7.44 -5.72
CA LEU A 54 6.19 -6.83 -6.00
C LEU A 54 6.17 -6.05 -7.31
N HIS A 55 5.56 -6.60 -8.37
CA HIS A 55 5.43 -5.91 -9.64
C HIS A 55 4.63 -4.60 -9.52
N LEU A 56 3.48 -4.64 -8.85
CA LEU A 56 2.68 -3.44 -8.57
C LEU A 56 3.47 -2.43 -7.73
N THR A 57 4.22 -2.90 -6.74
CA THR A 57 5.06 -2.06 -5.88
C THR A 57 6.12 -1.31 -6.68
N THR A 58 6.74 -1.97 -7.66
CA THR A 58 7.69 -1.35 -8.59
C THR A 58 7.02 -0.27 -9.42
N ILE A 59 5.86 -0.54 -10.01
CA ILE A 59 5.10 0.45 -10.80
C ILE A 59 4.79 1.68 -9.94
N ILE A 60 4.27 1.48 -8.73
CA ILE A 60 3.94 2.59 -7.82
C ILE A 60 5.20 3.39 -7.48
N ARG A 61 6.32 2.73 -7.16
CA ARG A 61 7.59 3.39 -6.87
C ARG A 61 8.06 4.27 -8.03
N GLU A 62 7.99 3.77 -9.26
CA GLU A 62 8.35 4.52 -10.46
C GLU A 62 7.40 5.70 -10.74
N MET A 63 6.13 5.56 -10.36
CA MET A 63 5.13 6.60 -10.53
C MET A 63 5.10 7.63 -9.39
N THR A 64 5.75 7.37 -8.25
CA THR A 64 5.68 8.22 -7.05
C THR A 64 5.93 9.69 -7.33
N GLU A 65 6.93 10.05 -8.13
CA GLU A 65 7.22 11.46 -8.45
C GLU A 65 6.08 12.10 -9.26
N ARG A 66 5.50 11.39 -10.22
CA ARG A 66 4.35 11.90 -11.01
C ARG A 66 3.10 12.02 -10.14
N ILE A 67 2.91 11.10 -9.21
CA ILE A 67 1.78 11.12 -8.26
C ILE A 67 1.94 12.27 -7.26
N ALA A 68 3.17 12.61 -6.87
CA ALA A 68 3.44 13.75 -5.99
C ALA A 68 3.05 15.09 -6.63
N GLU A 69 3.10 15.17 -7.95
CA GLU A 69 2.71 16.34 -8.75
C GLU A 69 1.20 16.37 -9.08
N ALA A 70 0.45 15.31 -8.80
CA ALA A 70 -0.98 15.26 -9.05
C ALA A 70 -1.77 16.29 -8.22
N ASP A 71 -2.94 16.69 -8.71
CA ASP A 71 -3.89 17.47 -7.91
C ASP A 71 -4.44 16.66 -6.73
N ASP A 72 -5.05 17.35 -5.76
CA ASP A 72 -5.55 16.71 -4.53
C ASP A 72 -6.66 15.69 -4.81
N VAL A 73 -7.53 15.93 -5.80
CA VAL A 73 -8.64 15.00 -6.11
C VAL A 73 -8.09 13.69 -6.67
N THR A 74 -7.18 13.79 -7.63
CA THR A 74 -6.50 12.64 -8.24
C THR A 74 -5.70 11.88 -7.19
N PHE A 75 -4.94 12.59 -6.36
CA PHE A 75 -4.14 11.97 -5.30
C PHE A 75 -5.02 11.25 -4.26
N SER A 76 -6.07 11.89 -3.76
CA SER A 76 -6.98 11.28 -2.79
C SER A 76 -7.68 10.05 -3.35
N ALA A 77 -8.04 10.04 -4.64
CA ALA A 77 -8.56 8.86 -5.31
C ALA A 77 -7.54 7.70 -5.31
N ILE A 78 -6.28 7.97 -5.68
CA ILE A 78 -5.19 6.99 -5.65
C ILE A 78 -5.01 6.40 -4.25
N VAL A 79 -4.93 7.24 -3.22
CA VAL A 79 -4.74 6.79 -1.83
C VAL A 79 -5.91 5.92 -1.37
N ARG A 80 -7.14 6.28 -1.72
CA ARG A 80 -8.33 5.50 -1.37
C ARG A 80 -8.32 4.11 -2.01
N GLU A 81 -7.99 4.02 -3.29
CA GLU A 81 -7.84 2.74 -3.98
C GLU A 81 -6.71 1.90 -3.37
N ALA A 82 -5.57 2.52 -3.06
CA ALA A 82 -4.47 1.86 -2.40
C ALA A 82 -4.85 1.30 -1.01
N ALA A 83 -5.60 2.08 -0.23
CA ALA A 83 -6.13 1.64 1.06
C ALA A 83 -7.06 0.42 0.92
N MET A 84 -7.94 0.41 -0.08
CA MET A 84 -8.83 -0.73 -0.37
C MET A 84 -8.05 -1.97 -0.80
N LEU A 85 -7.00 -1.79 -1.60
CA LEU A 85 -6.09 -2.86 -1.99
C LEU A 85 -5.38 -3.47 -0.77
N ILE A 86 -4.74 -2.63 0.07
CA ILE A 86 -4.06 -3.10 1.29
C ILE A 86 -5.02 -3.88 2.18
N ARG A 87 -6.23 -3.37 2.39
CA ARG A 87 -7.24 -4.04 3.22
C ARG A 87 -7.64 -5.39 2.63
N SER A 88 -7.75 -5.50 1.31
CA SER A 88 -8.05 -6.76 0.62
C SER A 88 -6.91 -7.76 0.76
N LEU A 89 -5.65 -7.31 0.63
CA LEU A 89 -4.46 -8.15 0.84
C LEU A 89 -4.38 -8.66 2.29
N GLN A 90 -4.59 -7.78 3.27
CA GLN A 90 -4.58 -8.15 4.70
C GLN A 90 -5.66 -9.16 5.06
N ARG A 91 -6.88 -9.03 4.52
CA ARG A 91 -7.95 -10.02 4.73
C ARG A 91 -7.57 -11.38 4.20
N ARG A 92 -6.99 -11.44 2.98
CA ARG A 92 -6.52 -12.69 2.40
C ARG A 92 -5.45 -13.35 3.27
N GLN A 93 -4.46 -12.58 3.74
CA GLN A 93 -3.42 -13.09 4.63
C GLN A 93 -4.00 -13.66 5.93
N ALA A 94 -4.96 -12.95 6.54
CA ALA A 94 -5.63 -13.42 7.74
C ALA A 94 -6.42 -14.71 7.49
N ASP A 95 -7.06 -14.83 6.31
CA ASP A 95 -7.77 -16.04 5.93
C ASP A 95 -6.81 -17.20 5.66
N ALA A 96 -5.72 -16.99 4.91
CA ALA A 96 -4.70 -18.01 4.67
C ALA A 96 -4.08 -18.52 5.98
N ALA A 97 -3.75 -17.61 6.90
CA ALA A 97 -3.20 -17.96 8.21
C ALA A 97 -4.15 -18.81 9.09
N ARG A 98 -5.48 -18.68 8.90
CA ARG A 98 -6.46 -19.53 9.59
C ARG A 98 -6.45 -20.97 9.10
N PHE A 99 -6.06 -21.23 7.85
CA PHE A 99 -6.07 -22.56 7.24
C PHE A 99 -4.72 -23.30 7.36
N THR A 100 -3.65 -22.62 7.77
CA THR A 100 -2.32 -23.22 7.96
C THR A 100 -2.05 -23.74 9.38
N VAL A 101 -3.02 -23.66 10.30
CA VAL A 101 -2.92 -24.23 11.66
C VAL A 101 -3.50 -25.64 11.67
N HIS A 102 -2.75 -26.63 11.19
CA HIS A 102 -3.03 -28.06 11.34
C HIS A 102 -1.76 -28.82 11.70
#